data_AF-A0A5J4T2L7-F1
#
_entry.id   AF-A0A5J4T2L7-F1
#
_cell.length_a   1.000
_cell.length_b   1.000
_cell.length_c   1.000
_cell.angle_alpha   90.00
_cell.angle_beta   90.00
_cell.angle_gamma   90.00
#
_symmetry.space_group_name_H-M   'P 1'
#
loop_
_entity.id
_entity.type
_entity.pdbx_description
1 polymer ?
#
loop_
_entity_poly.entity_id
_entity_poly.type
_entity_poly.pdbx_seq_one_letter_code
_entity_poly.pdbx_strand_id
1 'polypeptide(L)'
;MKNEINDIKKYNPSSTDSYFFDNNIWMFLFCPLGNSSKKKQQDYSRFLQQIQTCRASIFITSMILSEFANACLRLDYDLWKKEDPRNVNARYKQDYIPTARYKTASKEITSEIKNILRITERTPDNFNSVNMDNILTNFEIIDFNDSYIVEFCRNQSFKLVTDDKDIIKKVEHSSLTIITSV
;
A
#
# COMPACT_ATOMS: atom_id res chain seq x y z
N MET A 1 10.13 21.84 -1.38
CA MET A 1 11.56 21.43 -1.49
C MET A 1 11.62 20.09 -2.21
N LYS A 2 12.75 19.68 -2.82
CA LYS A 2 12.82 18.39 -3.54
C LYS A 2 12.59 17.21 -2.60
N ASN A 3 12.08 16.10 -3.15
CA ASN A 3 11.96 14.84 -2.42
C ASN A 3 13.34 14.22 -2.21
N GLU A 4 13.48 13.51 -1.09
CA GLU A 4 14.64 12.69 -0.76
C GLU A 4 14.31 11.23 -1.08
N ILE A 5 14.94 10.68 -2.12
CA ILE A 5 14.68 9.30 -2.57
C ILE A 5 15.82 8.40 -2.12
N ASN A 6 15.49 7.38 -1.34
CA ASN A 6 16.43 6.45 -0.74
C ASN A 6 16.23 5.03 -1.29
N ASP A 7 17.32 4.39 -1.70
CA ASP A 7 17.34 2.96 -2.05
C ASP A 7 17.19 2.13 -0.77
N ILE A 8 16.13 1.34 -0.70
CA ILE A 8 15.80 0.47 0.44
C ILE A 8 16.94 -0.46 0.85
N LYS A 9 17.81 -0.85 -0.09
CA LYS A 9 18.95 -1.74 0.17
C LYS A 9 20.11 -1.05 0.89
N LYS A 10 20.15 0.28 0.85
CA LYS A 10 21.23 1.11 1.43
C LYS A 10 20.77 1.95 2.62
N TYR A 11 19.47 2.08 2.79
CA TYR A 11 18.87 2.86 3.84
C TYR A 11 18.84 2.07 5.17
N ASN A 12 19.21 2.72 6.26
CA ASN A 12 19.21 2.13 7.60
C ASN A 12 18.12 2.80 8.46
N PRO A 13 17.06 2.08 8.85
CA PRO A 13 16.02 2.61 9.74
C PRO A 13 16.56 3.04 11.11
N SER A 14 16.15 4.23 11.55
CA SER A 14 16.32 4.69 12.93
C SER A 14 15.08 4.39 13.77
N SER A 15 15.25 4.14 15.07
CA SER A 15 14.13 3.96 16.01
C SER A 15 13.23 5.19 16.15
N THR A 16 13.72 6.37 15.75
CA THR A 16 12.96 7.63 15.74
C THR A 16 12.16 7.84 14.46
N ASP A 17 12.32 6.96 13.47
CA ASP A 17 11.63 7.08 12.20
C ASP A 17 10.16 6.68 12.33
N SER A 18 9.31 7.34 11.56
CA SER A 18 7.91 7.00 11.38
C SER A 18 7.68 6.66 9.92
N TYR A 19 7.13 5.49 9.66
CA TYR A 19 6.93 4.97 8.31
C TYR A 19 5.45 4.91 7.95
N PHE A 20 5.17 5.15 6.68
CA PHE A 20 3.86 4.91 6.08
C PHE A 20 4.06 4.08 4.82
N PHE A 21 3.44 2.89 4.78
CA PHE A 21 3.59 1.98 3.66
C PHE A 21 2.41 2.15 2.73
N ASP A 22 2.72 2.39 1.46
CA ASP A 22 1.78 2.36 0.37
C ASP A 22 1.20 0.94 0.18
N ASN A 23 0.01 0.84 -0.40
CA ASN A 23 -0.71 -0.41 -0.63
C ASN A 23 0.11 -1.41 -1.48
N ASN A 24 0.84 -0.93 -2.49
CA ASN A 24 1.72 -1.80 -3.29
C ASN A 24 2.73 -2.59 -2.45
N ILE A 25 3.22 -2.02 -1.33
CA ILE A 25 4.14 -2.68 -0.41
C ILE A 25 3.40 -3.74 0.41
N TRP A 26 2.21 -3.42 0.91
CA TRP A 26 1.35 -4.41 1.60
C TRP A 26 1.01 -5.58 0.68
N MET A 27 0.76 -5.31 -0.61
CA MET A 27 0.53 -6.34 -1.61
C MET A 27 1.75 -7.25 -1.79
N PHE A 28 2.99 -6.74 -1.73
CA PHE A 28 4.19 -7.58 -1.78
C PHE A 28 4.38 -8.44 -0.54
N LEU A 29 3.99 -7.93 0.63
CA LEU A 29 4.28 -8.55 1.92
C LEU A 29 3.19 -9.54 2.36
N PHE A 30 1.92 -9.21 2.13
CA PHE A 30 0.76 -9.87 2.74
C PHE A 30 -0.32 -10.32 1.74
N CYS A 31 -0.19 -10.06 0.43
CA CYS A 31 -1.18 -10.57 -0.53
C CYS A 31 -1.09 -12.11 -0.60
N PRO A 32 -2.18 -12.85 -0.29
CA PRO A 32 -2.15 -14.30 -0.25
C PRO A 32 -1.99 -14.95 -1.63
N LEU A 33 -2.24 -14.19 -2.71
CA LEU A 33 -2.42 -14.72 -4.07
C LEU A 33 -1.18 -14.60 -4.97
N GLY A 34 0.01 -14.43 -4.38
CA GLY A 34 1.29 -14.81 -5.02
C GLY A 34 1.68 -14.10 -6.32
N ASN A 35 1.27 -12.85 -6.54
CA ASN A 35 1.57 -12.10 -7.78
C ASN A 35 2.73 -11.09 -7.65
N SER A 36 3.48 -11.12 -6.56
CA SER A 36 4.56 -10.17 -6.31
C SER A 36 5.88 -10.60 -6.94
N SER A 37 6.65 -9.65 -7.47
CA SER A 37 8.05 -9.88 -7.85
C SER A 37 8.82 -10.44 -6.64
N LYS A 38 9.36 -11.66 -6.76
CA LYS A 38 10.12 -12.32 -5.69
C LYS A 38 11.23 -11.43 -5.12
N LYS A 39 11.91 -10.68 -6.00
CA LYS A 39 12.96 -9.74 -5.61
C LYS A 39 12.39 -8.60 -4.76
N LYS A 40 11.29 -7.98 -5.18
CA LYS A 40 10.63 -6.91 -4.42
C LYS A 40 10.13 -7.40 -3.07
N GLN A 41 9.47 -8.56 -3.05
CA GLN A 41 9.04 -9.18 -1.81
C GLN A 41 10.22 -9.39 -0.85
N GLN A 42 11.37 -9.88 -1.33
CA GLN A 42 12.57 -10.07 -0.50
C GLN A 42 13.12 -8.73 0.03
N ASP A 43 13.24 -7.72 -0.83
CA ASP A 43 13.75 -6.40 -0.45
C ASP A 43 12.86 -5.76 0.63
N TYR A 44 11.54 -5.74 0.43
CA TYR A 44 10.59 -5.14 1.38
C TYR A 44 10.42 -5.98 2.65
N SER A 45 10.51 -7.32 2.58
CA SER A 45 10.50 -8.18 3.78
C SER A 45 11.70 -7.91 4.67
N ARG A 46 12.90 -7.78 4.07
CA ARG A 46 14.12 -7.43 4.79
C ARG A 46 13.98 -6.06 5.45
N PHE A 47 13.44 -5.09 4.73
CA PHE A 47 13.27 -3.74 5.25
C PHE A 47 12.29 -3.68 6.42
N LEU A 48 11.14 -4.38 6.31
CA LEU A 48 10.20 -4.52 7.41
C LEU A 48 10.87 -5.15 8.64
N GLN A 49 11.69 -6.18 8.46
CA GLN A 49 12.44 -6.79 9.56
C GLN A 49 13.42 -5.81 10.22
N GLN A 50 14.09 -4.96 9.44
CA GLN A 50 14.98 -3.92 9.98
C GLN A 50 14.21 -2.89 10.82
N ILE A 51 13.06 -2.41 10.33
CA ILE A 51 12.16 -1.51 11.07
C ILE A 51 11.72 -2.13 12.40
N GLN A 52 11.29 -3.40 12.37
CA GLN A 52 10.87 -4.12 13.57
C GLN A 52 12.03 -4.31 14.57
N THR A 53 13.24 -4.56 14.07
CA THR A 53 14.44 -4.76 14.89
C THR A 53 14.84 -3.48 15.61
N CYS A 54 14.82 -2.33 14.93
CA CYS A 54 15.11 -1.03 15.54
C CYS A 54 13.91 -0.42 16.28
N ARG A 55 12.73 -1.07 16.24
CA ARG A 55 11.49 -0.65 16.91
C ARG A 55 10.97 0.72 16.45
N ALA A 56 11.13 1.02 15.16
CA ALA A 56 10.52 2.20 14.57
C ALA A 56 9.02 1.98 14.31
N SER A 57 8.26 3.06 14.24
CA SER A 57 6.80 3.02 14.10
C SER A 57 6.37 2.90 12.64
N ILE A 58 5.36 2.06 12.38
CA ILE A 58 4.70 1.95 11.07
C ILE A 58 3.24 2.36 11.27
N PHE A 59 2.81 3.44 10.64
CA PHE A 59 1.45 3.94 10.73
C PHE A 59 0.58 3.40 9.60
N ILE A 60 -0.70 3.19 9.88
CA ILE A 60 -1.68 2.76 8.90
C ILE A 60 -3.03 3.45 9.09
N THR A 61 -3.71 3.71 7.99
CA THR A 61 -5.05 4.29 7.97
C THR A 61 -6.11 3.32 7.45
N SER A 62 -7.38 3.67 7.61
CA SER A 62 -8.49 2.87 7.08
C SER A 62 -8.49 2.83 5.55
N MET A 63 -8.02 3.90 4.91
CA MET A 63 -7.90 4.01 3.45
C MET A 63 -6.96 2.95 2.85
N ILE A 64 -5.78 2.74 3.44
CA ILE A 64 -4.83 1.70 2.98
C ILE A 64 -5.42 0.31 3.14
N LEU A 65 -6.10 0.02 4.26
CA LEU A 65 -6.73 -1.29 4.47
C LEU A 65 -7.88 -1.56 3.49
N SER A 66 -8.66 -0.52 3.17
CA SER A 66 -9.71 -0.60 2.14
C SER A 66 -9.12 -0.93 0.78
N GLU A 67 -8.03 -0.26 0.41
CA GLU A 67 -7.37 -0.49 -0.87
C GLU A 67 -6.75 -1.88 -0.95
N PHE A 68 -6.05 -2.33 0.09
CA PHE A 68 -5.49 -3.67 0.18
C PHE A 68 -6.55 -4.76 0.01
N ALA A 69 -7.68 -4.65 0.73
CA ALA A 69 -8.76 -5.60 0.64
C ALA A 69 -9.37 -5.66 -0.77
N ASN A 70 -9.64 -4.49 -1.35
CA ASN A 70 -10.21 -4.38 -2.70
C ASN A 70 -9.24 -4.91 -3.77
N ALA A 71 -7.95 -4.57 -3.68
CA ALA A 71 -6.92 -5.03 -4.59
C ALA A 71 -6.78 -6.57 -4.55
N CYS A 72 -6.71 -7.17 -3.35
CA CYS A 72 -6.66 -8.62 -3.19
C CYS A 72 -7.90 -9.30 -3.78
N LEU A 73 -9.10 -8.78 -3.49
CA LEU A 73 -10.35 -9.37 -4.01
C LEU A 73 -10.47 -9.22 -5.53
N ARG A 74 -9.98 -8.12 -6.11
CA ARG A 74 -9.96 -7.91 -7.57
C ARG A 74 -9.00 -8.89 -8.24
N LEU A 75 -7.86 -9.13 -7.63
CA LEU A 75 -6.91 -10.13 -8.12
C LEU A 75 -7.52 -11.53 -8.06
N ASP A 76 -8.16 -11.94 -6.96
CA ASP A 76 -8.82 -13.25 -6.89
C ASP A 76 -9.94 -13.38 -7.92
N TYR A 77 -10.73 -12.32 -8.10
CA TYR A 77 -11.75 -12.27 -9.13
C TYR A 77 -11.19 -12.48 -10.53
N ASP A 78 -10.06 -11.85 -10.86
CA ASP A 78 -9.42 -12.01 -12.16
C ASP A 78 -8.87 -13.43 -12.36
N LEU A 79 -8.37 -14.08 -11.31
CA LEU A 79 -7.99 -15.50 -11.33
C LEU A 79 -9.21 -16.40 -11.55
N TRP A 80 -10.28 -16.18 -10.78
CA TRP A 80 -11.55 -16.91 -10.89
C TRP A 80 -12.15 -16.85 -12.30
N LYS A 81 -12.03 -15.70 -12.97
CA LYS A 81 -12.45 -15.53 -14.36
C LYS A 81 -11.59 -16.31 -15.35
N LYS A 82 -10.29 -16.45 -15.08
CA LYS A 82 -9.33 -17.13 -15.95
C LYS A 82 -9.37 -18.65 -15.81
N GLU A 83 -9.71 -19.14 -14.62
CA GLU A 83 -9.76 -20.58 -14.31
C GLU A 83 -10.95 -21.30 -14.97
N ASP A 84 -12.04 -20.60 -15.28
CA ASP A 84 -13.24 -21.18 -15.89
C ASP A 84 -13.76 -20.31 -17.05
N PRO A 85 -13.80 -20.82 -18.29
CA PRO A 85 -14.30 -20.10 -19.45
C PRO A 85 -15.73 -19.55 -19.29
N ARG A 86 -16.56 -20.16 -18.43
CA ARG A 86 -17.93 -19.69 -18.15
C ARG A 86 -17.94 -18.34 -17.44
N ASN A 87 -16.85 -17.98 -16.78
CA ASN A 87 -16.74 -16.75 -15.98
C ASN A 87 -16.10 -15.59 -16.76
N VAL A 88 -15.71 -15.76 -18.03
CA VAL A 88 -14.99 -14.73 -18.81
C VAL A 88 -15.73 -13.38 -18.87
N ASN A 89 -17.06 -13.40 -18.87
CA ASN A 89 -17.93 -12.21 -18.88
C ASN A 89 -18.62 -11.95 -17.54
N ALA A 90 -18.29 -12.73 -16.51
CA ALA A 90 -18.82 -12.51 -15.17
C ALA A 90 -18.47 -11.08 -14.70
N ARG A 91 -19.37 -10.51 -13.89
CA ARG A 91 -19.26 -9.20 -13.27
C ARG A 91 -18.97 -9.35 -11.80
N TYR A 92 -18.04 -8.53 -11.30
CA TYR A 92 -17.53 -8.62 -9.94
C TYR A 92 -18.64 -8.63 -8.87
N LYS A 93 -19.56 -7.68 -8.91
CA LYS A 93 -20.58 -7.55 -7.86
C LYS A 93 -21.70 -8.59 -7.97
N GLN A 94 -22.15 -8.88 -9.18
CA GLN A 94 -23.33 -9.70 -9.41
C GLN A 94 -23.01 -11.19 -9.40
N ASP A 95 -21.87 -11.56 -9.97
CA ASP A 95 -21.57 -12.96 -10.27
C ASP A 95 -20.48 -13.52 -9.35
N TYR A 96 -19.54 -12.69 -8.89
CA TYR A 96 -18.42 -13.14 -8.04
C TYR A 96 -18.67 -13.00 -6.53
N ILE A 97 -19.16 -11.86 -6.04
CA ILE A 97 -19.43 -11.65 -4.60
C ILE A 97 -20.32 -12.76 -3.98
N PRO A 98 -21.38 -13.27 -4.65
CA PRO A 98 -22.21 -14.33 -4.07
C PRO A 98 -21.54 -15.70 -3.97
N THR A 99 -20.36 -15.89 -4.57
CA THR A 99 -19.71 -17.20 -4.67
C THR A 99 -19.11 -17.65 -3.33
N ALA A 100 -18.99 -18.98 -3.17
CA ALA A 100 -18.23 -19.56 -2.07
C ALA A 100 -16.75 -19.13 -2.10
N ARG A 101 -16.19 -18.92 -3.30
CA ARG A 101 -14.81 -18.45 -3.49
C ARG A 101 -14.58 -17.08 -2.87
N TYR A 102 -15.45 -16.11 -3.16
CA TYR A 102 -15.38 -14.78 -2.55
C TYR A 102 -15.40 -14.86 -1.01
N LYS A 103 -16.24 -15.72 -0.44
CA LYS A 103 -16.32 -15.93 1.02
C LYS A 103 -15.03 -16.52 1.59
N THR A 104 -14.34 -17.38 0.85
CA THR A 104 -13.02 -17.91 1.24
C THR A 104 -11.95 -16.82 1.14
N ALA A 105 -11.83 -16.15 -0.01
CA ALA A 105 -10.86 -15.09 -0.23
C ALA A 105 -10.98 -13.95 0.79
N SER A 106 -12.21 -13.49 1.08
CA SER A 106 -12.45 -12.44 2.07
C SER A 106 -12.05 -12.84 3.50
N LYS A 107 -12.15 -14.12 3.88
CA LYS A 107 -11.66 -14.61 5.17
C LYS A 107 -10.13 -14.64 5.24
N GLU A 108 -9.48 -15.08 4.17
CA GLU A 108 -8.01 -15.06 4.07
C GLU A 108 -7.48 -13.63 4.16
N ILE A 109 -8.06 -12.71 3.39
CA ILE A 109 -7.73 -11.28 3.43
C ILE A 109 -7.98 -10.69 4.83
N THR A 110 -9.07 -11.09 5.50
CA THR A 110 -9.33 -10.68 6.89
C THR A 110 -8.24 -11.15 7.85
N SER A 111 -7.68 -12.36 7.64
CA SER A 111 -6.56 -12.86 8.42
C SER A 111 -5.30 -12.02 8.18
N GLU A 112 -5.02 -11.67 6.92
CA GLU A 112 -3.86 -10.85 6.59
C GLU A 112 -3.97 -9.41 7.10
N ILE A 113 -5.15 -8.80 7.03
CA ILE A 113 -5.40 -7.49 7.65
C ILE A 113 -5.13 -7.54 9.17
N LYS A 114 -5.51 -8.63 9.85
CA LYS A 114 -5.18 -8.80 11.28
C LYS A 114 -3.67 -8.90 11.51
N ASN A 115 -2.92 -9.51 10.60
CA ASN A 115 -1.45 -9.56 10.68
C ASN A 115 -0.83 -8.18 10.49
N ILE A 116 -1.29 -7.41 9.49
CA ILE A 116 -0.87 -6.01 9.27
C ILE A 116 -1.16 -5.16 10.52
N LEU A 117 -2.36 -5.28 11.09
CA LEU A 117 -2.77 -4.54 12.29
C LEU A 117 -1.99 -4.90 13.57
N ARG A 118 -1.26 -6.03 13.59
CA ARG A 118 -0.39 -6.41 14.72
C ARG A 118 0.97 -5.72 14.68
N ILE A 119 1.40 -5.27 13.51
CA ILE A 119 2.73 -4.67 13.28
C ILE A 119 2.66 -3.17 12.95
N THR A 120 1.46 -2.58 13.03
CA THR A 120 1.20 -1.18 12.70
C THR A 120 0.47 -0.46 13.81
N GLU A 121 0.66 0.86 13.86
CA GLU A 121 -0.06 1.80 14.69
C GLU A 121 -1.20 2.41 13.87
N ARG A 122 -2.43 2.29 14.38
CA ARG A 122 -3.61 2.84 13.71
C ARG A 122 -3.60 4.35 13.90
N THR A 123 -3.72 5.09 12.80
CA THR A 123 -3.82 6.55 12.81
C THR A 123 -5.10 6.98 12.08
N PRO A 124 -5.79 8.04 12.54
CA PRO A 124 -6.91 8.61 11.81
C PRO A 124 -6.48 9.07 10.41
N ASP A 125 -7.40 8.97 9.44
CA ASP A 125 -7.19 9.48 8.08
C ASP A 125 -7.04 11.02 8.04
N ASN A 126 -7.37 11.73 9.12
CA ASN A 126 -7.17 13.18 9.28
C ASN A 126 -7.67 14.02 8.07
N PHE A 127 -8.81 13.64 7.49
CA PHE A 127 -9.40 14.32 6.33
C PHE A 127 -9.60 15.83 6.57
N ASN A 128 -9.84 16.24 7.81
CA ASN A 128 -10.00 17.64 8.19
C ASN A 128 -8.69 18.45 8.20
N SER A 129 -7.52 17.81 8.18
CA SER A 129 -6.22 18.49 8.25
C SER A 129 -5.38 18.34 6.98
N VAL A 130 -5.78 17.48 6.04
CA VAL A 130 -5.08 17.39 4.74
C VAL A 130 -5.38 18.61 3.88
N ASN A 131 -4.39 19.07 3.11
CA ASN A 131 -4.60 20.16 2.16
C ASN A 131 -5.21 19.60 0.86
N MET A 132 -6.50 19.84 0.66
CA MET A 132 -7.22 19.38 -0.53
C MET A 132 -6.70 19.99 -1.83
N ASP A 133 -6.21 21.24 -1.82
CA ASP A 133 -5.67 21.86 -3.04
C ASP A 133 -4.41 21.14 -3.51
N ASN A 134 -3.54 20.72 -2.58
CA ASN A 134 -2.38 19.89 -2.90
C ASN A 134 -2.78 18.53 -3.46
N ILE A 135 -3.80 17.88 -2.86
CA ILE A 135 -4.31 16.59 -3.32
C ILE A 135 -4.86 16.72 -4.74
N LEU A 136 -5.71 17.72 -4.99
CA LEU A 136 -6.32 17.93 -6.31
C LEU A 136 -5.28 18.30 -7.36
N THR A 137 -4.25 19.07 -7.00
CA THR A 137 -3.13 19.39 -7.90
C THR A 137 -2.35 18.11 -8.26
N ASN A 138 -2.01 17.27 -7.29
CA ASN A 138 -1.32 16.01 -7.55
C ASN A 138 -2.19 15.00 -8.32
N PHE A 139 -3.51 15.04 -8.13
CA PHE A 139 -4.44 14.15 -8.81
C PHE A 139 -4.47 14.36 -10.33
N GLU A 140 -3.99 15.50 -10.82
CA GLU A 140 -3.83 15.73 -12.26
C GLU A 140 -2.75 14.84 -12.90
N ILE A 141 -1.85 14.25 -12.10
CA ILE A 141 -0.67 13.49 -12.58
C ILE A 141 -0.55 12.07 -12.03
N ILE A 142 -1.13 11.80 -10.86
CA ILE A 142 -1.20 10.50 -10.17
C ILE A 142 -2.64 10.24 -9.72
N ASP A 143 -2.95 9.04 -9.20
CA ASP A 143 -4.32 8.78 -8.76
C ASP A 143 -4.68 9.54 -7.47
N PHE A 144 -5.98 9.56 -7.14
CA PHE A 144 -6.47 10.34 -6.01
C PHE A 144 -5.97 9.79 -4.67
N ASN A 145 -5.88 8.46 -4.55
CA ASN A 145 -5.43 7.82 -3.31
C ASN A 145 -3.95 8.10 -3.09
N ASP A 146 -3.13 7.97 -4.13
CA ASP A 146 -1.72 8.31 -4.12
C ASP A 146 -1.51 9.78 -3.75
N SER A 147 -2.31 10.68 -4.32
CA SER A 147 -2.28 12.12 -4.03
C SER A 147 -2.57 12.40 -2.56
N TYR A 148 -3.56 11.71 -2.00
CA TYR A 148 -3.88 11.77 -0.58
C TYR A 148 -2.74 11.21 0.28
N ILE A 149 -2.16 10.06 -0.07
CA ILE A 149 -1.07 9.42 0.68
C ILE A 149 0.15 10.34 0.74
N VAL A 150 0.51 10.97 -0.39
CA VAL A 150 1.59 11.96 -0.48
C VAL A 150 1.35 13.13 0.47
N GLU A 151 0.15 13.73 0.43
CA GLU A 151 -0.21 14.85 1.27
C GLU A 151 -0.29 14.47 2.76
N PHE A 152 -0.81 13.29 3.07
CA PHE A 152 -0.92 12.76 4.41
C PHE A 152 0.46 12.50 5.03
N CYS A 153 1.36 11.84 4.29
CA CYS A 153 2.73 11.62 4.73
C CYS A 153 3.46 12.95 4.96
N ARG A 154 3.27 13.92 4.07
CA ARG A 154 3.87 15.25 4.18
C ARG A 154 3.44 15.95 5.47
N ASN A 155 2.14 15.95 5.78
CA ASN A 155 1.61 16.62 6.97
C ASN A 155 2.04 15.97 8.29
N GLN A 156 2.26 14.66 8.30
CA GLN A 156 2.66 13.91 9.49
C GLN A 156 4.18 13.68 9.60
N SER A 157 4.96 14.14 8.63
CA SER A 157 6.40 13.80 8.49
C SER A 157 6.65 12.28 8.37
N PHE A 158 5.69 11.61 7.73
CA PHE A 158 5.74 10.29 7.08
C PHE A 158 6.99 10.02 6.24
N LYS A 159 7.83 9.03 6.57
CA LYS A 159 8.70 8.39 5.55
C LYS A 159 7.85 7.42 4.73
N LEU A 160 7.60 7.78 3.47
CA LEU A 160 6.76 6.98 2.55
C LEU A 160 7.57 5.82 1.99
N VAL A 161 7.08 4.60 2.18
CA VAL A 161 7.64 3.38 1.57
C VAL A 161 6.74 2.98 0.42
N THR A 162 7.22 3.07 -0.81
CA THR A 162 6.46 2.78 -2.03
C THR A 162 7.38 2.29 -3.16
N ASP A 163 6.82 1.47 -4.04
CA ASP A 163 7.45 1.07 -5.31
C ASP A 163 6.74 1.69 -6.53
N ASP A 164 5.87 2.68 -6.30
CA ASP A 164 5.08 3.33 -7.32
C ASP A 164 5.94 4.34 -8.11
N LYS A 165 6.13 4.05 -9.39
CA LYS A 165 6.98 4.86 -10.26
C LYS A 165 6.38 6.22 -10.57
N ASP A 166 5.06 6.34 -10.55
CA ASP A 166 4.36 7.59 -10.82
C ASP A 166 4.51 8.52 -9.63
N ILE A 167 4.36 8.04 -8.39
CA ILE A 167 4.69 8.81 -7.19
C ILE A 167 6.16 9.26 -7.23
N ILE A 168 7.09 8.34 -7.47
CA ILE A 168 8.54 8.62 -7.41
C ILE A 168 8.98 9.66 -8.47
N LYS A 169 8.37 9.64 -9.66
CA LYS A 169 8.83 10.46 -10.79
C LYS A 169 8.02 11.73 -11.02
N LYS A 170 6.71 11.71 -10.75
CA LYS A 170 5.81 12.80 -11.14
C LYS A 170 5.56 13.76 -9.98
N VAL A 171 5.56 13.27 -8.74
CA VAL A 171 5.36 14.12 -7.57
C VAL A 171 6.66 14.84 -7.27
N GLU A 172 6.75 16.09 -7.73
CA GLU A 172 7.86 16.96 -7.43
C GLU A 172 7.53 17.88 -6.25
N HIS A 173 8.58 18.36 -5.56
CA HIS A 173 8.49 19.42 -4.56
C HIS A 173 7.68 19.16 -3.27
N SER A 174 7.25 17.93 -2.99
CA SER A 174 6.50 17.56 -1.77
C SER A 174 7.34 17.51 -0.48
N SER A 175 8.67 17.61 -0.56
CA SER A 175 9.59 17.52 0.59
C SER A 175 9.45 16.21 1.37
N LEU A 176 9.11 15.12 0.67
CA LEU A 176 8.95 13.79 1.25
C LEU A 176 10.28 13.04 1.27
N THR A 177 10.46 12.21 2.30
CA THR A 177 11.44 11.12 2.27
C THR A 177 10.75 9.86 1.74
N ILE A 178 11.19 9.39 0.57
CA ILE A 178 10.66 8.22 -0.12
C ILE A 178 11.69 7.09 -0.03
N ILE A 179 11.24 5.90 0.34
CA ILE A 179 12.07 4.69 0.39
C ILE A 179 11.51 3.67 -0.60
N THR A 180 12.35 3.22 -1.52
CA THR A 180 11.93 2.39 -2.65
C THR A 180 13.01 1.38 -3.05
N SER A 181 12.61 0.25 -3.63
CA SER A 181 13.54 -0.72 -4.20
C SER A 181 13.93 -0.27 -5.62
N VAL A 182 15.16 0.21 -5.82
CA VAL A 182 15.67 0.62 -7.14
C VAL A 182 16.19 -0.57 -7.94
#